data_AF-A0A3D1LAZ2-F1
#
_entry.id   AF-A0A3D1LAZ2-F1
#
_cell.length_a   1.000
_cell.length_b   1.000
_cell.length_c   1.000
_cell.angle_alpha   90.00
_cell.angle_beta   90.00
_cell.angle_gamma   90.00
#
_symmetry.space_group_name_H-M   'P 1'
#
loop_
_entity.id
_entity.type
_entity.pdbx_description
1 polymer ?
#
loop_
_entity_poly.entity_id
_entity_poly.type
_entity_poly.pdbx_seq_one_letter_code
_entity_poly.pdbx_strand_id
1 'polypeptide(L)' 'MILPEDYINRPVRSLQTMLRVLSTIFPALLNVNPDGIYGESTKNAVSAFQRFAHLPATGIAETETWNALA' A
#
# COMPACT_ATOMS: atom_id res chain seq x y z
N MET A 1 -1.04 0.10 17.97
CA MET A 1 0.06 1.03 17.69
C MET A 1 1.06 0.25 16.87
N ILE A 2 1.19 0.54 15.58
CA ILE A 2 2.18 -0.13 14.72
C ILE A 2 3.53 0.47 15.05
N LEU A 3 4.54 -0.35 15.33
CA LEU A 3 5.84 0.14 15.74
C LEU A 3 6.61 0.63 14.50
N PRO A 4 7.35 1.76 14.60
CA PRO A 4 8.19 2.28 13.51
C PRO A 4 9.18 1.25 12.93
N GLU A 5 9.52 0.25 13.74
CA GLU A 5 10.47 -0.82 13.46
C GLU A 5 10.01 -1.72 12.30
N ASP A 6 8.71 -1.90 12.10
CA ASP A 6 8.15 -2.70 11.00
C ASP A 6 8.34 -2.01 9.63
N TYR A 7 8.61 -0.69 9.62
CA TYR A 7 8.88 0.10 8.41
C TYR A 7 10.36 0.19 8.06
N ILE A 8 11.27 -0.23 8.95
CA ILE A 8 12.73 -0.05 8.78
C ILE A 8 13.27 -0.74 7.53
N ASN A 9 12.59 -1.77 7.00
CA ASN A 9 12.97 -2.47 5.77
C ASN A 9 11.97 -2.31 4.61
N ARG A 10 10.97 -1.45 4.73
CA ARG A 10 9.85 -1.34 3.78
C ARG A 10 9.57 0.12 3.43
N PRO A 11 10.29 0.68 2.44
CA PRO A 11 10.19 2.09 2.10
C PRO A 11 8.77 2.42 1.62
N VAL A 12 8.16 3.46 2.21
CA VAL A 12 6.84 3.96 1.80
C VAL A 12 6.80 4.28 0.30
N ARG A 13 7.89 4.83 -0.24
CA ARG A 13 8.03 5.12 -1.68
C ARG A 13 7.93 3.86 -2.54
N SER A 14 8.48 2.72 -2.07
CA SER A 14 8.40 1.45 -2.79
C SER A 14 6.96 0.92 -2.80
N LEU A 15 6.25 1.00 -1.67
CA LEU A 15 4.83 0.67 -1.59
C LEU A 15 4.00 1.49 -2.57
N GLN A 16 4.14 2.82 -2.52
CA GLN A 16 3.42 3.73 -3.40
C GLN A 16 3.74 3.46 -4.88
N THR A 17 5.01 3.13 -5.20
CA THR A 17 5.41 2.78 -6.56
C THR A 17 4.71 1.51 -7.03
N MET A 18 4.67 0.46 -6.20
CA MET A 18 3.98 -0.78 -6.53
C MET A 18 2.48 -0.56 -6.74
N LEU A 19 1.82 0.15 -5.82
CA LEU A 19 0.40 0.49 -5.91
C LEU A 19 0.10 1.32 -7.17
N ARG A 20 0.97 2.28 -7.50
CA ARG A 20 0.85 3.07 -8.72
C ARG A 20 0.93 2.19 -9.97
N VAL A 21 1.91 1.28 -10.05
CA VAL A 21 2.03 0.34 -11.17
C VAL A 21 0.77 -0.52 -11.30
N LEU A 22 0.29 -1.09 -10.20
CA LEU A 22 -0.93 -1.91 -10.22
C LEU A 22 -2.17 -1.10 -10.66
N SER A 23 -2.27 0.17 -10.28
CA SER A 23 -3.37 1.05 -10.72
C SER A 23 -3.41 1.31 -12.23
N THR A 24 -2.30 1.07 -12.95
CA THR A 24 -2.28 1.16 -14.42
C THR A 24 -2.90 -0.05 -15.10
N ILE A 25 -2.97 -1.18 -14.39
CA ILE A 25 -3.45 -2.47 -14.91
C ILE A 25 -4.88 -2.73 -14.40
N PHE A 26 -5.15 -2.41 -13.14
CA PHE A 26 -6.41 -2.69 -12.47
C PHE A 26 -7.17 -1.39 -12.15
N PRO A 27 -8.24 -1.06 -12.90
CA PRO A 27 -9.01 0.18 -12.70
C PRO A 27 -9.67 0.32 -11.31
N ALA A 28 -9.80 -0.80 -10.58
CA ALA A 28 -10.35 -0.81 -9.22
C ALA A 28 -9.35 -0.27 -8.17
N LEU A 29 -8.07 -0.11 -8.52
CA LEU A 29 -7.03 0.37 -7.62
C LEU A 29 -6.83 1.88 -7.76
N LEU A 30 -6.48 2.50 -6.64
CA LEU A 30 -6.26 3.94 -6.58
C LEU A 30 -4.83 4.28 -6.96
N ASN A 31 -4.67 5.30 -7.81
CA ASN A 31 -3.38 5.88 -8.14
C ASN A 31 -2.87 6.72 -6.97
N VAL A 32 -1.58 6.59 -6.64
CA VAL A 32 -0.92 7.32 -5.56
C VAL A 32 0.42 7.89 -6.03
N ASN A 33 0.75 9.10 -5.56
CA ASN A 33 2.05 9.72 -5.83
C ASN A 33 3.13 9.08 -4.95
N PRO A 34 4.26 8.58 -5.50
CA PRO A 34 5.33 7.97 -4.72
C PRO A 34 6.26 9.03 -4.11
N ASP A 35 5.75 9.86 -3.21
CA ASP A 35 6.51 10.90 -2.50
C ASP A 35 7.30 10.38 -1.28
N GLY A 36 7.00 9.17 -0.81
CA GLY A 36 7.57 8.58 0.40
C GLY A 36 6.84 8.97 1.69
N ILE A 37 5.69 9.66 1.60
CA ILE A 37 4.89 10.09 2.75
C ILE A 37 3.65 9.21 2.86
N TYR A 38 3.48 8.54 4.01
CA TYR A 38 2.30 7.71 4.26
C TYR A 38 1.12 8.58 4.73
N GLY A 39 0.57 9.37 3.81
CA GLY A 39 -0.62 10.20 4.04
C GLY A 39 -1.93 9.48 3.71
N GLU A 40 -3.03 10.23 3.77
CA GLU A 40 -4.38 9.73 3.52
C GLU A 40 -4.54 9.08 2.12
N SER A 41 -3.88 9.62 1.10
CA SER A 41 -3.85 9.03 -0.25
C SER A 41 -3.24 7.63 -0.26
N THR A 42 -2.13 7.43 0.46
CA THR A 42 -1.45 6.14 0.57
C THR A 42 -2.30 5.15 1.36
N LYS A 43 -2.88 5.59 2.48
CA LYS A 43 -3.79 4.76 3.29
C LYS A 43 -4.98 4.26 2.48
N ASN A 44 -5.60 5.14 1.69
CA ASN A 44 -6.73 4.79 0.83
C ASN A 44 -6.32 3.83 -0.30
N ALA A 45 -5.17 4.05 -0.93
CA ALA A 45 -4.64 3.14 -1.95
C ALA A 45 -4.33 1.75 -1.37
N VAL A 46 -3.75 1.68 -0.17
CA VAL A 46 -3.51 0.42 0.54
C VAL A 46 -4.83 -0.28 0.89
N SER A 47 -5.82 0.44 1.41
CA SER A 47 -7.14 -0.14 1.73
C SER A 47 -7.84 -0.67 0.47
N ALA A 48 -7.76 0.05 -0.66
CA ALA A 48 -8.30 -0.42 -1.93
C ALA A 48 -7.59 -1.69 -2.43
N PHE A 49 -6.25 -1.72 -2.35
CA PHE A 49 -5.47 -2.90 -2.68
C PHE A 49 -5.78 -4.09 -1.79
N GLN A 50 -5.91 -3.89 -0.48
CA GLN A 50 -6.30 -4.95 0.45
C GLN A 50 -7.66 -5.54 0.09
N ARG A 51 -8.66 -4.71 -0.23
CA ARG A 51 -9.96 -5.22 -0.71
C ARG A 51 -9.83 -6.04 -1.99
N PHE A 52 -9.04 -5.55 -2.94
CA PHE A 52 -8.76 -6.23 -4.20
C PHE A 52 -8.07 -7.59 -3.98
N ALA A 53 -7.15 -7.66 -3.02
CA ALA A 53 -6.42 -8.87 -2.65
C ALA A 53 -7.16 -9.77 -1.63
N HIS A 54 -8.43 -9.48 -1.33
CA HIS A 54 -9.25 -10.20 -0.33
C HIS A 54 -8.64 -10.21 1.09
N LEU A 55 -7.91 -9.16 1.46
CA LEU A 55 -7.36 -8.91 2.79
C LEU A 55 -8.26 -7.96 3.60
N PRO A 56 -8.15 -7.93 4.94
CA PRO A 56 -8.75 -6.89 5.76
C PRO A 56 -8.30 -5.48 5.32
N ALA A 57 -9.25 -4.62 5.00
CA ALA A 57 -9.01 -3.31 4.39
C ALA A 57 -8.62 -2.21 5.40
N THR A 58 -7.61 -2.47 6.22
CA THR A 58 -7.16 -1.60 7.33
C THR A 58 -6.49 -0.30 6.86
N GLY A 59 -5.97 -0.27 5.63
CA GLY A 59 -5.15 0.82 5.13
C GLY A 59 -3.74 0.86 5.75
N ILE A 60 -3.35 -0.17 6.51
CA ILE A 60 -2.03 -0.33 7.11
C ILE A 60 -1.27 -1.41 6.32
N ALA A 61 -0.14 -1.04 5.73
CA ALA A 61 0.67 -1.95 4.92
C ALA A 61 1.56 -2.86 5.79
N GLU A 62 0.95 -3.90 6.37
CA GLU A 62 1.63 -4.96 7.14
C GLU A 62 2.13 -6.10 6.23
N THR A 63 2.75 -7.12 6.82
CA THR A 63 3.38 -8.24 6.08
C THR A 63 2.49 -8.92 5.08
N GLU A 64 1.21 -9.15 5.40
CA GLU A 64 0.28 -9.74 4.43
C GLU A 64 0.06 -8.83 3.21
N THR A 65 0.02 -7.51 3.41
CA THR A 65 -0.10 -6.54 2.32
C THR A 65 1.16 -6.58 1.44
N TRP A 66 2.34 -6.63 2.05
CA TRP A 66 3.60 -6.70 1.31
C TRP A 66 3.79 -8.04 0.57
N ASN A 67 3.37 -9.15 1.18
CA ASN A 67 3.41 -10.47 0.53
C ASN A 67 2.47 -10.53 -0.67
N ALA A 68 1.31 -9.86 -0.62
CA ALA A 68 0.38 -9.79 -1.75
C ALA A 68 0.86 -8.87 -2.89
N LEU A 69 1.84 -7.99 -2.63
CA LEU A 69 2.44 -7.11 -3.63
C LEU A 69 3.62 -7.76 -4.37
N ALA A 70 4.24 -8.79 -3.79
CA ALA A 70 5.39 -9.51 -4.34
C ALA A 70 4.97 -10.51 -5.44
#